data_AF-A0A699YZZ4-F1
#
_entry.id   AF-A0A699YZZ4-F1
#
_cell.length_a   1.000
_cell.length_b   1.000
_cell.length_c   1.000
_cell.angle_alpha   90.00
_cell.angle_beta   90.00
_cell.angle_gamma   90.00
#
_symmetry.space_group_name_H-M   'P 1'
#
loop_
_entity.id
_entity.type
_entity.pdbx_description
1 polymer ?
#
loop_
_entity_poly.entity_id
_entity_poly.type
_entity_poly.pdbx_seq_one_letter_code
_entity_poly.pdbx_strand_id
1 'polypeptide(L)'
;CVLKAFGEQAWRSVCRVLRAKLAKLPKVSPAPEDLSPSKDAAKAFDAAAKGQKEKGDAYLSVDQLLLGVLSVPEVAACLGEA
;
A
#
# COMPACT_ATOMS: atom_id res chain seq x y z
N CYS A 1 1.19 -2.41 17.79
CA CYS A 1 0.22 -1.37 17.41
C CYS A 1 1.02 -0.14 16.97
N VAL A 2 0.99 0.23 15.69
CA VAL A 2 1.85 1.27 15.05
C VAL A 2 1.85 2.60 15.82
N LEU A 3 0.73 2.92 16.48
CA LEU A 3 0.58 4.07 17.38
C LEU A 3 1.64 4.13 18.51
N LYS A 4 2.10 2.98 19.03
CA LYS A 4 3.10 2.92 20.10
C LYS A 4 4.54 3.18 19.62
N ALA A 5 4.81 3.05 18.32
CA ALA A 5 6.17 3.14 17.76
C ALA A 5 6.51 4.52 17.16
N PHE A 6 5.50 5.23 16.63
CA PHE A 6 5.72 6.50 15.91
C PHE A 6 4.99 7.71 16.51
N GLY A 7 4.16 7.48 17.54
CA GLY A 7 3.32 8.52 18.12
C GLY A 7 2.07 8.83 17.28
N GLU A 8 1.02 9.29 17.95
CA GLU A 8 -0.29 9.54 17.32
C GLU A 8 -0.23 10.62 16.22
N GLN A 9 0.66 11.59 16.36
CA GLN A 9 0.83 12.68 15.39
C GLN A 9 1.37 12.18 14.04
N ALA A 10 2.40 11.32 14.04
CA ALA A 10 2.95 10.73 12.82
C ALA A 10 1.91 9.88 12.09
N TRP A 11 1.14 9.07 12.83
CA TRP A 11 0.05 8.28 12.27
C TRP A 11 -1.01 9.14 11.57
N ARG A 12 -1.43 10.24 12.22
CA ARG A 12 -2.38 11.19 11.63
C ARG A 12 -1.82 11.85 10.37
N SER A 13 -0.53 12.20 10.36
CA SER A 13 0.10 12.83 9.19
C SER A 13 0.16 11.88 7.99
N VAL A 14 0.61 10.63 8.19
CA VAL A 14 0.60 9.58 7.14
C VAL A 14 -0.80 9.37 6.58
N CYS A 15 -1.80 9.17 7.45
CA CYS A 15 -3.19 9.00 7.01
C CYS A 15 -3.70 10.20 6.20
N ARG A 16 -3.32 11.42 6.58
CA ARG A 16 -3.71 12.65 5.87
C ARG A 16 -3.10 12.70 4.47
N VAL A 17 -1.80 12.44 4.33
CA VAL A 17 -1.12 12.45 3.02
C VAL A 17 -1.71 11.40 2.08
N LEU A 18 -1.86 10.16 2.56
CA LEU A 18 -2.41 9.07 1.75
C LEU A 18 -3.84 9.37 1.27
N ARG A 19 -4.73 9.85 2.16
CA ARG A 19 -6.11 10.22 1.78
C ARG A 19 -6.15 11.40 0.81
N ALA A 20 -5.29 12.39 0.99
CA ALA A 20 -5.23 13.54 0.10
C ALA A 20 -4.77 13.16 -1.32
N LYS A 21 -3.86 12.19 -1.46
CA LYS A 21 -3.44 11.67 -2.77
C LYS A 21 -4.58 10.89 -3.43
N LEU A 22 -5.26 10.02 -2.68
CA LEU A 22 -6.42 9.27 -3.19
C LEU A 22 -7.55 10.19 -3.67
N ALA A 23 -7.84 11.27 -2.94
CA ALA A 23 -8.89 12.22 -3.33
C ALA A 23 -8.59 12.99 -4.63
N LYS A 24 -7.33 13.04 -5.07
CA LYS A 24 -6.91 13.67 -6.32
C LYS A 24 -6.98 12.73 -7.52
N LEU A 25 -7.22 11.44 -7.31
CA LEU A 25 -7.31 10.48 -8.40
C LEU A 25 -8.55 10.74 -9.25
N PRO A 26 -8.46 10.66 -10.59
CA PRO A 26 -9.62 10.80 -11.45
C PRO A 26 -10.71 9.78 -11.12
N LYS A 27 -11.96 10.23 -11.09
CA LYS A 27 -13.13 9.36 -10.89
C LYS A 27 -13.77 9.06 -12.23
N VAL A 28 -13.92 7.77 -12.57
CA VAL A 28 -14.61 7.32 -13.78
C VAL A 28 -16.11 7.21 -13.53
N SER A 29 -16.93 7.69 -14.47
CA SER A 29 -18.39 7.59 -14.44
C SER A 29 -18.93 7.26 -15.85
N PRO A 30 -19.76 6.21 -16.03
CA PRO A 30 -20.22 5.27 -15.00
C PRO A 30 -19.08 4.40 -14.43
N ALA A 31 -19.31 3.78 -13.27
CA ALA A 31 -18.32 2.86 -12.70
C ALA A 31 -18.10 1.67 -13.66
N PRO A 32 -16.84 1.24 -13.86
CA PRO A 32 -16.56 0.08 -14.69
C PRO A 32 -17.09 -1.20 -14.04
N GLU A 33 -17.54 -2.15 -14.85
CA GLU A 33 -18.02 -3.46 -14.38
C GLU A 33 -16.86 -4.37 -13.94
N ASP A 34 -15.74 -4.28 -14.65
CA ASP A 34 -14.53 -5.06 -14.38
C ASP A 34 -13.38 -4.18 -13.89
N LEU A 35 -12.59 -4.73 -12.96
CA LEU A 35 -11.37 -4.12 -12.46
C LEU A 35 -10.22 -5.11 -12.61
N SER A 36 -9.11 -4.62 -13.15
CA SER A 36 -7.86 -5.36 -13.22
C SER A 36 -6.79 -4.67 -12.38
N PRO A 37 -5.84 -5.42 -11.77
CA PRO A 37 -4.70 -4.82 -11.11
C PRO A 37 -3.91 -3.93 -12.08
N SER A 38 -3.52 -2.74 -11.64
CA SER A 38 -2.55 -1.94 -12.37
C SER A 38 -1.19 -2.65 -12.38
N LYS A 39 -0.27 -2.21 -13.25
CA LYS A 39 1.10 -2.76 -13.29
C LYS A 39 1.80 -2.67 -11.93
N ASP A 40 1.61 -1.57 -11.20
CA ASP A 40 2.25 -1.39 -9.90
C ASP A 40 1.55 -2.18 -8.79
N ALA A 41 0.23 -2.36 -8.87
CA ALA A 41 -0.48 -3.29 -7.99
C ALA A 41 -0.01 -4.74 -8.21
N ALA A 42 0.15 -5.16 -9.47
CA ALA A 42 0.70 -6.48 -9.80
C ALA A 42 2.11 -6.67 -9.23
N LYS A 43 3.01 -5.69 -9.41
CA LYS A 43 4.35 -5.71 -8.79
C LYS A 43 4.31 -5.80 -7.26
N ALA A 44 3.39 -5.10 -6.61
CA ALA A 44 3.23 -5.16 -5.16
C ALA A 44 2.82 -6.58 -4.71
N PHE A 45 1.91 -7.23 -5.43
CA PHE A 45 1.54 -8.62 -5.18
C PHE A 45 2.69 -9.58 -5.43
N ASP A 46 3.45 -9.40 -6.51
CA ASP A 46 4.63 -10.23 -6.82
C ASP A 46 5.70 -10.10 -5.73
N ALA A 47 5.97 -8.88 -5.26
CA ALA A 47 6.91 -8.61 -4.16
C ALA A 47 6.45 -9.25 -2.85
N ALA A 48 5.15 -9.14 -2.53
CA ALA A 48 4.57 -9.75 -1.34
C ALA A 48 4.64 -11.29 -1.39
N ALA A 49 4.31 -11.89 -2.54
CA ALA A 49 4.42 -13.33 -2.76
C ALA A 49 5.87 -13.83 -2.67
N LYS A 50 6.82 -13.04 -3.16
CA LYS A 50 8.25 -13.34 -3.01
C LYS A 50 8.66 -13.39 -1.54
N GLY A 51 8.31 -12.36 -0.75
CA GLY A 51 8.62 -12.32 0.69
C GLY A 51 7.99 -13.46 1.48
N GLN A 52 6.75 -13.82 1.15
CA GLN A 52 6.06 -14.99 1.70
C GLN A 52 6.83 -16.31 1.43
N LYS A 53 7.32 -16.51 0.21
CA LYS A 53 8.13 -17.71 -0.15
C LYS A 53 9.47 -17.74 0.57
N GLU A 54 10.16 -16.61 0.65
CA GLU A 54 11.45 -16.49 1.35
C GLU A 54 11.33 -16.81 2.85
N LYS A 55 10.18 -16.47 3.44
CA LYS A 55 9.87 -16.74 4.84
C LYS A 55 9.37 -18.18 5.10
N GLY A 56 9.00 -18.91 4.05
CA GLY A 56 8.48 -20.27 4.13
C GLY A 56 7.03 -20.37 4.62
N ASP A 57 6.27 -19.28 4.52
CA ASP A 57 4.88 -19.24 4.95
C ASP A 57 3.98 -20.04 3.99
N ALA A 58 2.84 -20.57 4.43
CA ALA A 58 1.90 -21.27 3.53
C ALA A 58 0.87 -20.35 2.87
N TYR A 59 0.66 -19.16 3.44
CA TYR A 59 -0.35 -18.19 3.02
C TYR A 59 0.27 -16.81 2.88
N LEU A 60 -0.27 -16.01 1.96
CA LEU A 60 0.08 -14.60 1.87
C LEU A 60 -0.50 -13.84 3.06
N SER A 61 0.37 -13.41 3.96
CA SER A 61 -0.01 -12.68 5.16
C SER A 61 -0.07 -11.18 4.91
N VAL A 62 -0.83 -10.46 5.74
CA VAL A 62 -1.03 -9.01 5.61
C VAL A 62 0.27 -8.23 5.81
N ASP A 63 1.20 -8.73 6.63
CA ASP A 63 2.54 -8.13 6.79
C ASP A 63 3.36 -8.22 5.50
N GLN A 64 3.33 -9.36 4.79
CA GLN A 64 4.02 -9.47 3.50
C GLN A 64 3.34 -8.61 2.42
N LEU A 65 2.02 -8.53 2.41
CA LEU A 65 1.29 -7.62 1.54
C LEU A 65 1.67 -6.16 1.80
N LEU A 66 1.75 -5.77 3.08
CA LEU A 66 2.19 -4.43 3.47
C LEU A 66 3.60 -4.15 2.97
N LEU A 67 4.55 -5.08 3.13
CA LEU A 67 5.91 -4.94 2.60
C LEU A 67 5.92 -4.80 1.07
N GLY A 68 5.10 -5.59 0.36
CA GLY A 68 4.94 -5.47 -1.09
C GLY A 68 4.41 -4.10 -1.51
N VAL A 69 3.40 -3.58 -0.81
CA VAL A 69 2.86 -2.23 -1.06
C VAL A 69 3.89 -1.14 -0.76
N LEU A 70 4.67 -1.27 0.31
CA LEU A 70 5.74 -0.33 0.66
C LEU A 70 6.89 -0.32 -0.36
N SER A 71 7.07 -1.40 -1.14
CA SER A 71 8.08 -1.46 -2.20
C SER A 71 7.71 -0.62 -3.44
N VAL A 72 6.45 -0.18 -3.56
CA VAL A 72 5.99 0.65 -4.68
C VAL A 72 6.51 2.09 -4.50
N PRO A 73 7.24 2.66 -5.49
CA PRO A 73 7.86 3.99 -5.35
C PRO A 73 6.88 5.11 -4.99
N GLU A 74 5.66 5.09 -5.54
CA GLU A 74 4.64 6.10 -5.24
C GLU A 74 4.22 6.07 -3.76
N VAL A 75 4.07 4.88 -3.18
CA VAL A 75 3.71 4.70 -1.77
C VAL A 75 4.87 5.14 -0.88
N ALA A 76 6.09 4.75 -1.22
CA ALA A 76 7.29 5.17 -0.51
C ALA A 76 7.45 6.71 -0.52
N ALA A 77 7.19 7.35 -1.65
CA ALA A 77 7.19 8.81 -1.77
C ALA A 77 6.12 9.46 -0.88
N CYS A 78 4.90 8.92 -0.84
CA CYS A 78 3.83 9.42 0.03
C CYS A 78 4.19 9.33 1.52
N LEU A 79 4.96 8.32 1.93
CA LEU A 79 5.44 8.20 3.30
C LEU A 79 6.59 9.16 3.62
N GLY A 80 7.42 9.51 2.64
CA GLY A 80 8.45 10.54 2.79
C GLY A 80 7.90 11.97 2.88
N GLU A 81 6.68 12.20 2.37
CA GLU A 81 5.96 13.49 2.48
C GLU A 81 5.23 13.68 3.83
N ALA A 82 5.14 12.63 4.64
CA ALA A 82 4.30 12.59 5.85
C ALA A 82 4.98 13.07 7.12
#